data_AF-A0A0U5GIY6-F1
#
_entry.id   AF-A0A0U5GIY6-F1
#
_cell.length_a   1.000
_cell.length_b   1.000
_cell.length_c   1.000
_cell.angle_alpha   90.00
_cell.angle_beta   90.00
_cell.angle_gamma   90.00
#
_symmetry.space_group_name_H-M   'P 1'
#
loop_
_entity.id
_entity.type
_entity.pdbx_description
1 polymer ?
#
loop_
_entity_poly.entity_id
_entity_poly.type
_entity_poly.pdbx_seq_one_letter_code
_entity_poly.pdbx_strand_id
1 'polypeptide(L)'
;MHSMSTLGPADLTPTINPGIRRIGFAEDFAQFTVAHLLVHGWGLKRDSPECTDPPTGDFAAWSQGINTLSVAEREALPRDEDQGTVHTPWRDQVYYMWNHVFYDVGNWVSGNYGTGRFNPPGINVFEIRFPALHEGGNGGGDAEQKKSGTLPATTKVWPESETLLAAAYLAPGISLRVETLEPGQSEDEETLHPGDFTHGDRYTVWYVKQGLQLRFFVDGTWEEESVGGLAAVMVWGAMLGERIVYEESEDDEDDAEDVGHNESGETNKGEEAT
;
A
#
# COMPACT_ATOMS: atom_id res chain seq x y z
N MET A 1 -12.82 0.90 13.98
CA MET A 1 -11.57 1.60 13.61
C MET A 1 -10.47 0.85 14.33
N HIS A 2 -9.64 0.12 13.59
CA HIS A 2 -8.58 -0.73 14.14
C HIS A 2 -7.28 0.06 14.09
N SER A 3 -6.62 0.25 15.23
CA SER A 3 -5.28 0.85 15.27
C SER A 3 -4.26 -0.26 15.04
N MET A 4 -3.35 -0.09 14.09
CA MET A 4 -2.21 -1.01 13.94
C MET A 4 -1.34 -0.98 15.19
N SER A 5 -1.07 -2.14 15.80
CA SER A 5 -0.26 -2.25 17.01
C SER A 5 1.20 -2.65 16.75
N THR A 6 1.49 -3.37 15.66
CA THR A 6 2.82 -3.91 15.31
C THR A 6 2.95 -4.13 13.79
N LEU A 7 4.16 -4.03 13.23
CA LEU A 7 4.45 -4.42 11.84
C LEU A 7 4.76 -5.92 11.72
N GLY A 8 4.50 -6.48 10.53
CA GLY A 8 4.93 -7.82 10.13
C GLY A 8 6.42 -7.93 9.83
N PRO A 9 6.95 -9.14 9.52
CA PRO A 9 8.34 -9.35 9.15
C PRO A 9 8.53 -8.91 7.69
N ALA A 10 8.44 -7.61 7.48
CA ALA A 10 8.99 -6.80 6.39
C ALA A 10 9.37 -5.42 6.98
N ASP A 11 9.74 -5.45 8.26
CA ASP A 11 10.07 -4.32 9.12
C ASP A 11 11.15 -3.48 8.44
N LEU A 12 10.72 -2.39 7.80
CA LEU A 12 11.56 -1.33 7.25
C LEU A 12 12.80 -1.83 6.51
N THR A 13 12.70 -2.94 5.78
CA THR A 13 13.88 -3.44 5.06
C THR A 13 14.26 -2.30 4.12
N PRO A 14 15.44 -1.66 4.29
CA PRO A 14 15.84 -0.61 3.40
C PRO A 14 15.85 -1.25 2.02
N THR A 15 14.91 -0.85 1.16
CA THR A 15 15.09 -1.19 -0.25
C THR A 15 16.34 -0.43 -0.69
N ILE A 16 17.06 -0.95 -1.68
CA ILE A 16 18.27 -0.30 -2.19
C ILE A 16 17.97 1.17 -2.59
N ASN A 17 16.69 1.49 -2.85
CA ASN A 17 16.19 2.85 -3.06
C ASN A 17 15.58 3.47 -1.76
N PRO A 18 16.13 4.57 -1.21
CA PRO A 18 15.57 5.24 -0.02
C PRO A 18 14.17 5.87 -0.26
N GLY A 19 13.76 6.03 -1.52
CA GLY A 19 12.46 6.53 -1.95
C GLY A 19 11.33 5.50 -1.93
N ILE A 20 11.60 4.23 -1.66
CA ILE A 20 10.57 3.20 -1.46
C ILE A 20 10.75 2.51 -0.12
N ARG A 21 9.63 2.39 0.62
CA ARG A 21 9.55 1.58 1.83
C ARG A 21 8.43 0.56 1.70
N ARG A 22 8.74 -0.69 2.01
CA ARG A 22 7.75 -1.77 2.10
C ARG A 22 7.23 -1.81 3.53
N ILE A 23 5.92 -1.80 3.69
CA ILE A 23 5.24 -1.83 4.98
C ILE A 23 4.43 -3.12 5.02
N GLY A 24 5.01 -4.14 5.64
CA GLY A 24 4.30 -5.39 5.90
C GLY A 24 3.39 -5.20 7.10
N PHE A 25 2.09 -5.32 6.89
CA PHE A 25 1.08 -5.26 7.96
C PHE A 25 0.55 -6.66 8.32
N ALA A 26 1.20 -7.72 7.83
CA ALA A 26 0.73 -9.10 7.98
C ALA A 26 0.73 -9.63 9.43
N GLU A 27 1.48 -9.02 10.36
CA GLU A 27 1.39 -9.35 11.80
C GLU A 27 0.20 -8.68 12.48
N ASP A 28 -0.37 -7.62 11.91
CA ASP A 28 -1.66 -7.11 12.35
C ASP A 28 -2.77 -8.00 11.77
N PHE A 29 -3.31 -8.88 12.61
CA PHE A 29 -4.30 -9.87 12.19
C PHE A 29 -5.55 -9.22 11.55
N ALA A 30 -5.95 -8.03 12.01
CA ALA A 30 -7.11 -7.34 11.46
C ALA A 30 -6.81 -6.83 10.03
N GLN A 31 -5.68 -6.14 9.83
CA GLN A 31 -5.28 -5.65 8.50
C GLN A 31 -4.98 -6.79 7.53
N PHE A 32 -4.30 -7.83 8.01
CA PHE A 32 -4.07 -9.05 7.23
C PHE A 32 -5.38 -9.66 6.76
N THR A 33 -6.33 -9.86 7.68
CA THR A 33 -7.64 -10.46 7.35
C THR A 33 -8.39 -9.60 6.32
N VAL A 34 -8.42 -8.29 6.51
CA VAL A 34 -9.09 -7.37 5.58
C VAL A 34 -8.42 -7.41 4.21
N ALA A 35 -7.10 -7.19 4.11
CA ALA A 35 -6.41 -7.20 2.82
C ALA A 35 -6.51 -8.56 2.11
N HIS A 36 -6.44 -9.66 2.87
CA HIS A 36 -6.66 -11.00 2.36
C HIS A 36 -8.05 -11.14 1.73
N LEU A 37 -9.10 -10.72 2.42
CA LEU A 37 -10.43 -10.69 1.84
C LEU A 37 -10.44 -9.82 0.58
N LEU A 38 -9.96 -8.58 0.62
CA LEU A 38 -10.00 -7.65 -0.52
C LEU A 38 -9.35 -8.23 -1.79
N VAL A 39 -8.17 -8.84 -1.67
CA VAL A 39 -7.49 -9.48 -2.81
C VAL A 39 -8.29 -10.66 -3.36
N HIS A 40 -8.87 -11.49 -2.50
CA HIS A 40 -9.76 -12.56 -2.95
C HIS A 40 -11.01 -12.00 -3.62
N GLY A 41 -11.66 -11.02 -2.98
CA GLY A 41 -12.90 -10.41 -3.42
C GLY A 41 -12.81 -9.83 -4.82
N TRP A 42 -11.67 -9.29 -5.23
CA TRP A 42 -11.51 -8.67 -6.55
C TRP A 42 -11.82 -9.63 -7.72
N GLY A 43 -11.42 -10.90 -7.61
CA GLY A 43 -11.48 -11.88 -8.70
C GLY A 43 -12.52 -13.00 -8.50
N LEU A 44 -13.38 -12.92 -7.49
CA LEU A 44 -14.39 -13.94 -7.23
C LEU A 44 -15.68 -13.68 -8.01
N LYS A 45 -16.27 -14.73 -8.56
CA LYS A 45 -17.60 -14.67 -9.19
C LYS A 45 -18.65 -14.38 -8.11
N ARG A 46 -19.52 -13.41 -8.39
CA ARG A 46 -20.61 -13.01 -7.49
C ARG A 46 -21.95 -13.33 -8.13
N ASP A 47 -22.88 -13.85 -7.34
CA ASP A 47 -24.24 -14.17 -7.79
C ASP A 47 -25.10 -12.90 -7.96
N SER A 48 -24.72 -11.80 -7.31
CA SER A 48 -25.37 -10.49 -7.43
C SER A 48 -24.36 -9.42 -7.86
N PRO A 49 -24.70 -8.58 -8.86
CA PRO A 49 -23.89 -7.43 -9.26
C PRO A 49 -24.08 -6.21 -8.32
N GLU A 50 -25.13 -6.21 -7.49
CA GLU A 50 -25.41 -5.13 -6.54
C GLU A 50 -24.54 -5.30 -5.29
N CYS A 51 -23.98 -4.18 -4.81
CA CYS A 51 -23.26 -4.13 -3.54
C CYS A 51 -23.70 -2.90 -2.75
N THR A 52 -24.21 -3.14 -1.54
CA THR A 52 -24.51 -2.12 -0.54
C THR A 52 -23.29 -1.80 0.34
N ASP A 53 -23.19 -0.54 0.78
CA ASP A 53 -22.00 0.03 1.43
C ASP A 53 -21.54 -0.70 2.72
N PRO A 54 -20.23 -0.98 2.90
CA PRO A 54 -19.61 -1.46 4.13
C PRO A 54 -19.58 -0.37 5.21
N PRO A 55 -19.47 -0.75 6.51
CA PRO A 55 -19.22 -2.10 7.04
C PRO A 55 -20.48 -2.96 7.16
N THR A 56 -21.62 -2.50 6.65
CA THR A 56 -22.87 -3.23 6.58
C THR A 56 -23.08 -3.84 5.18
N GLY A 57 -24.23 -4.47 4.94
CA GLY A 57 -24.61 -4.87 3.58
C GLY A 57 -23.84 -6.06 3.00
N ASP A 58 -23.75 -6.09 1.68
CA ASP A 58 -23.32 -7.27 0.92
C ASP A 58 -21.86 -7.63 1.15
N PHE A 59 -20.99 -6.64 1.38
CA PHE A 59 -19.60 -6.89 1.72
C PHE A 59 -19.47 -7.61 3.07
N ALA A 60 -20.24 -7.18 4.08
CA ALA A 60 -20.22 -7.80 5.41
C ALA A 60 -20.72 -9.25 5.34
N ALA A 61 -21.84 -9.50 4.67
CA ALA A 61 -22.39 -10.84 4.48
C ALA A 61 -21.43 -11.75 3.70
N TRP A 62 -20.83 -11.23 2.63
CA TRP A 62 -19.80 -11.95 1.87
C TRP A 62 -18.57 -12.25 2.71
N SER A 63 -18.04 -11.26 3.42
CA SER A 63 -16.84 -11.43 4.26
C SER A 63 -17.07 -12.50 5.34
N GLN A 64 -18.27 -12.57 5.93
CA GLN A 64 -18.62 -13.64 6.87
C GLN A 64 -18.61 -15.01 6.19
N GLY A 65 -19.21 -15.13 5.00
CA GLY A 65 -19.17 -16.37 4.23
C GLY A 65 -17.74 -16.83 3.93
N ILE A 66 -16.89 -15.92 3.45
CA ILE A 66 -15.50 -16.22 3.09
C ILE A 66 -14.63 -16.51 4.32
N ASN A 67 -14.81 -15.78 5.42
CA ASN A 67 -14.01 -15.96 6.64
C ASN A 67 -14.19 -17.33 7.30
N THR A 68 -15.31 -18.01 7.04
CA THR A 68 -15.55 -19.37 7.55
C THR A 68 -14.81 -20.46 6.78
N LEU A 69 -14.28 -20.14 5.60
CA LEU A 69 -13.62 -21.09 4.72
C LEU A 69 -12.13 -21.21 5.04
N SER A 70 -11.59 -22.43 4.90
CA SER A 70 -10.14 -22.66 4.88
C SER A 70 -9.49 -21.97 3.68
N VAL A 71 -8.15 -21.88 3.68
CA VAL A 71 -7.41 -21.29 2.56
C VAL A 71 -7.67 -22.06 1.26
N ALA A 72 -7.62 -23.40 1.32
CA ALA A 72 -7.86 -24.25 0.14
C ALA A 72 -9.29 -24.11 -0.40
N GLU A 73 -10.30 -24.03 0.48
CA GLU A 73 -11.69 -23.82 0.06
C GLU A 73 -11.87 -22.45 -0.60
N ARG A 74 -11.22 -21.40 -0.08
CA ARG A 74 -11.25 -20.06 -0.68
C ARG A 74 -10.59 -20.00 -2.05
N GLU A 75 -9.47 -20.70 -2.21
CA GLU A 75 -8.76 -20.74 -3.50
C GLU A 75 -9.56 -21.48 -4.57
N ALA A 76 -10.36 -22.48 -4.16
CA ALA A 76 -11.24 -23.26 -5.03
C ALA A 76 -12.56 -22.55 -5.41
N LEU A 77 -12.85 -21.37 -4.84
CA LEU A 77 -14.07 -20.65 -5.17
C LEU A 77 -14.10 -20.21 -6.65
N PRO A 78 -15.28 -20.19 -7.28
CA PRO A 78 -15.42 -19.76 -8.67
C PRO A 78 -14.86 -18.36 -8.90
N ARG A 79 -14.02 -18.22 -9.92
CA ARG A 79 -13.45 -16.94 -10.35
C ARG A 79 -14.36 -16.25 -11.34
N ASP A 80 -14.33 -14.93 -11.32
CA ASP A 80 -15.02 -14.12 -12.32
C ASP A 80 -14.42 -14.39 -13.71
N GLU A 81 -15.28 -14.56 -14.70
CA GLU A 81 -14.90 -14.75 -16.10
C GLU A 81 -14.48 -13.42 -16.73
N ASP A 82 -14.99 -12.29 -16.20
CA ASP A 82 -14.57 -10.96 -16.60
C ASP A 82 -13.19 -10.62 -16.00
N GLN A 83 -12.16 -10.75 -16.83
CA GLN A 83 -10.78 -10.39 -16.48
C GLN A 83 -10.35 -9.01 -17.02
N GLY A 84 -11.28 -8.24 -17.61
CA GLY A 84 -10.96 -7.02 -18.34
C GLY A 84 -11.51 -5.74 -17.74
N THR A 85 -12.60 -5.80 -16.97
CA THR A 85 -13.27 -4.60 -16.44
C THR A 85 -12.64 -4.13 -15.14
N VAL A 86 -12.05 -2.93 -15.10
CA VAL A 86 -11.48 -2.40 -13.85
C VAL A 86 -12.57 -1.98 -12.86
N HIS A 87 -13.66 -1.39 -13.35
CA HIS A 87 -14.73 -0.82 -12.51
C HIS A 87 -16.02 -1.62 -12.64
N THR A 88 -16.42 -2.24 -11.53
CA THR A 88 -17.74 -2.80 -11.31
C THR A 88 -18.18 -2.35 -9.91
N PRO A 89 -19.49 -2.32 -9.58
CA PRO A 89 -19.93 -1.93 -8.24
C PRO A 89 -19.21 -2.68 -7.12
N TRP A 90 -18.91 -3.96 -7.33
CA TRP A 90 -18.15 -4.79 -6.38
C TRP A 90 -16.66 -4.43 -6.32
N ARG A 91 -15.99 -4.27 -7.46
CA ARG A 91 -14.56 -3.90 -7.51
C ARG A 91 -14.34 -2.50 -6.92
N ASP A 92 -15.24 -1.56 -7.19
CA ASP A 92 -15.24 -0.23 -6.59
C ASP A 92 -15.38 -0.29 -5.07
N GLN A 93 -16.18 -1.24 -4.57
CA GLN A 93 -16.29 -1.48 -3.14
C GLN A 93 -15.00 -2.01 -2.51
N VAL A 94 -14.32 -2.93 -3.21
CA VAL A 94 -12.99 -3.43 -2.81
C VAL A 94 -11.98 -2.28 -2.76
N TYR A 95 -11.97 -1.43 -3.79
CA TYR A 95 -11.11 -0.23 -3.83
C TYR A 95 -11.43 0.72 -2.69
N TYR A 96 -12.70 0.98 -2.40
CA TYR A 96 -13.10 1.80 -1.26
C TYR A 96 -12.57 1.24 0.07
N MET A 97 -12.65 -0.08 0.28
CA MET A 97 -12.19 -0.70 1.52
C MET A 97 -10.67 -0.65 1.71
N TRP A 98 -9.89 -0.59 0.63
CA TRP A 98 -8.47 -0.28 0.72
C TRP A 98 -8.20 1.09 1.38
N ASN A 99 -9.17 2.03 1.42
CA ASN A 99 -8.97 3.34 2.07
C ASN A 99 -8.75 3.17 3.55
N HIS A 100 -9.43 2.18 4.16
CA HIS A 100 -9.30 1.90 5.58
C HIS A 100 -7.91 1.32 5.88
N VAL A 101 -7.42 0.40 5.04
CA VAL A 101 -6.06 -0.13 5.14
C VAL A 101 -5.03 0.99 4.99
N PHE A 102 -5.18 1.84 3.97
CA PHE A 102 -4.28 2.98 3.75
C PHE A 102 -4.37 4.04 4.86
N TYR A 103 -5.53 4.25 5.45
CA TYR A 103 -5.68 5.13 6.61
C TYR A 103 -4.91 4.61 7.82
N ASP A 104 -5.05 3.32 8.12
CA ASP A 104 -4.39 2.70 9.28
C ASP A 104 -2.87 2.65 9.07
N VAL A 105 -2.41 2.22 7.88
CA VAL A 105 -1.00 2.23 7.49
C VAL A 105 -0.43 3.65 7.43
N GLY A 106 -1.12 4.58 6.80
CA GLY A 106 -0.66 5.96 6.62
C GLY A 106 -0.53 6.73 7.93
N ASN A 107 -1.48 6.54 8.86
CA ASN A 107 -1.36 7.11 10.20
C ASN A 107 -0.20 6.49 10.99
N TRP A 108 0.02 5.18 10.84
CA TRP A 108 1.17 4.52 11.45
C TRP A 108 2.50 5.09 10.90
N VAL A 109 2.64 5.24 9.58
CA VAL A 109 3.85 5.83 8.97
C VAL A 109 4.04 7.28 9.42
N SER A 110 2.96 8.09 9.43
CA SER A 110 3.02 9.49 9.87
C SER A 110 3.48 9.61 11.33
N GLY A 111 2.96 8.78 12.23
CA GLY A 111 3.35 8.78 13.64
C GLY A 111 4.81 8.40 13.88
N ASN A 112 5.36 7.47 13.10
CA ASN A 112 6.71 6.94 13.30
C ASN A 112 7.81 7.70 12.55
N TYR A 113 7.49 8.33 11.41
CA TYR A 113 8.50 8.97 10.53
C TYR A 113 8.23 10.46 10.26
N GLY A 114 7.21 11.05 10.87
CA GLY A 114 6.88 12.47 10.67
C GLY A 114 6.44 12.82 9.24
N THR A 115 5.99 11.82 8.46
CA THR A 115 5.46 12.04 7.11
C THR A 115 4.07 12.70 7.16
N GLY A 116 3.57 13.11 5.99
CA GLY A 116 2.16 13.54 5.86
C GLY A 116 1.19 12.46 6.35
N ARG A 117 -0.05 12.85 6.65
CA ARG A 117 -1.12 11.96 7.13
C ARG A 117 -1.96 11.45 5.97
N PHE A 118 -2.46 10.23 6.03
CA PHE A 118 -3.46 9.81 5.05
C PHE A 118 -4.84 10.37 5.45
N ASN A 119 -5.47 11.19 4.60
CA ASN A 119 -6.85 11.63 4.81
C ASN A 119 -7.76 11.07 3.70
N PRO A 120 -8.66 10.12 4.01
CA PRO A 120 -9.60 9.57 3.05
C PRO A 120 -10.68 10.60 2.68
N PRO A 121 -11.29 10.53 1.48
CA PRO A 121 -11.09 9.51 0.45
C PRO A 121 -10.04 9.93 -0.60
N GLY A 122 -9.08 9.05 -0.86
CA GLY A 122 -7.97 9.33 -1.77
C GLY A 122 -7.58 8.15 -2.66
N ILE A 123 -8.47 7.16 -2.86
CA ILE A 123 -8.12 5.97 -3.65
C ILE A 123 -8.36 6.17 -5.12
N ASN A 124 -7.29 5.92 -5.85
CA ASN A 124 -7.24 5.87 -7.28
C ASN A 124 -6.73 4.48 -7.68
N VAL A 125 -7.10 4.07 -8.88
CA VAL A 125 -6.66 2.80 -9.45
C VAL A 125 -5.96 3.01 -10.78
N PHE A 126 -5.03 2.13 -11.10
CA PHE A 126 -4.54 2.01 -12.46
C PHE A 126 -4.34 0.54 -12.82
N GLU A 127 -4.65 0.24 -14.08
CA GLU A 127 -4.44 -1.07 -14.67
C GLU A 127 -3.02 -1.23 -15.21
N ILE A 128 -2.53 -2.45 -15.15
CA ILE A 128 -1.33 -2.91 -15.86
C ILE A 128 -1.80 -4.05 -16.75
N ARG A 129 -1.69 -3.86 -18.07
CA ARG A 129 -2.09 -4.87 -19.06
C ARG A 129 -0.91 -5.76 -19.43
N PHE A 130 -1.23 -6.98 -19.86
CA PHE A 130 -0.23 -7.85 -20.46
C PHE A 130 0.39 -7.18 -21.69
N PRO A 131 1.74 -7.16 -21.79
CA PRO A 131 2.41 -6.63 -22.96
C PRO A 131 2.12 -7.50 -24.18
N ALA A 132 2.19 -6.91 -25.37
CA ALA A 132 2.13 -7.67 -26.61
C ALA A 132 3.27 -8.69 -26.66
N LEU A 133 2.97 -9.92 -27.07
CA LEU A 133 4.00 -10.93 -27.31
C LEU A 133 4.94 -10.42 -28.40
N HIS A 134 6.21 -10.27 -28.04
CA HIS A 134 7.23 -9.99 -29.05
C HIS A 134 7.50 -11.28 -29.82
N GLU A 135 7.17 -11.28 -31.11
CA GLU A 135 7.64 -12.33 -32.02
C GLU A 135 9.16 -12.20 -32.16
N GLY A 136 9.93 -13.06 -31.49
CA GLY A 136 11.34 -13.20 -31.85
C GLY A 136 12.29 -13.66 -30.75
N GLY A 137 12.44 -14.98 -30.65
CA GLY A 137 13.60 -15.61 -30.04
C GLY A 137 13.68 -17.06 -30.47
N ASN A 138 14.20 -17.31 -31.68
CA ASN A 138 14.56 -18.65 -32.17
C ASN A 138 15.45 -19.35 -31.13
N GLY A 139 14.86 -20.24 -30.34
CA GLY A 139 15.54 -21.07 -29.35
C GLY A 139 14.64 -22.24 -29.03
N GLY A 140 14.80 -23.33 -29.77
CA GLY A 140 14.00 -24.54 -29.60
C GLY A 140 14.24 -25.22 -28.25
N GLY A 141 13.27 -26.06 -27.89
CA GLY A 141 13.39 -27.07 -26.84
C GLY A 141 12.53 -26.76 -25.61
N ASP A 142 11.45 -27.53 -25.47
CA ASP A 142 10.71 -27.86 -24.25
C ASP A 142 11.19 -27.18 -22.96
N ALA A 143 10.57 -26.06 -22.61
CA ALA A 143 10.57 -25.47 -21.27
C ALA A 143 9.36 -24.54 -21.16
N GLU A 144 8.65 -24.57 -20.03
CA GLU A 144 7.61 -23.58 -19.69
C GLU A 144 8.10 -22.18 -20.07
N GLN A 145 7.44 -21.54 -21.04
CA GLN A 145 7.88 -20.26 -21.58
C GLN A 145 7.67 -19.17 -20.52
N LYS A 146 8.66 -18.99 -19.65
CA LYS A 146 8.77 -17.82 -18.79
C LYS A 146 8.98 -16.60 -19.67
N LYS A 147 8.02 -15.70 -19.70
CA LYS A 147 8.05 -14.45 -20.45
C LYS A 147 8.46 -13.32 -19.50
N SER A 148 9.33 -12.43 -19.97
CA SER A 148 9.75 -11.24 -19.24
C SER A 148 9.71 -10.06 -20.19
N GLY A 149 9.01 -8.99 -19.79
CA GLY A 149 8.96 -7.76 -20.57
C GLY A 149 10.33 -7.06 -20.54
N THR A 150 10.91 -6.80 -21.71
CA THR A 150 12.08 -5.90 -21.83
C THR A 150 11.69 -4.43 -21.76
N LEU A 151 10.42 -4.13 -22.04
CA LEU A 151 9.84 -2.79 -21.96
C LEU A 151 8.86 -2.72 -20.78
N PRO A 152 8.78 -1.57 -20.09
CA PRO A 152 7.81 -1.39 -19.02
C PRO A 152 6.40 -1.45 -19.59
N ALA A 153 5.53 -2.24 -18.96
CA ALA A 153 4.11 -2.30 -19.27
C ALA A 153 3.39 -1.00 -18.88
N THR A 154 3.86 -0.33 -17.82
CA THR A 154 3.41 1.03 -17.48
C THR A 154 4.47 1.77 -16.67
N THR A 155 4.38 3.10 -16.68
CA THR A 155 5.22 4.00 -15.89
C THR A 155 4.33 4.96 -15.12
N LYS A 156 4.62 5.18 -13.83
CA LYS A 156 3.87 6.08 -12.95
C LYS A 156 4.79 7.02 -12.18
N VAL A 157 4.34 8.26 -12.04
CA VAL A 157 4.99 9.32 -11.25
C VAL A 157 3.90 10.08 -10.50
N TRP A 158 4.12 10.35 -9.22
CA TRP A 158 3.24 11.20 -8.40
C TRP A 158 3.99 12.46 -7.98
N PRO A 159 3.94 13.55 -8.78
CA PRO A 159 4.78 14.72 -8.55
C PRO A 159 4.34 15.56 -7.35
N GLU A 160 3.08 15.46 -6.94
CA GLU A 160 2.47 16.35 -5.94
C GLU A 160 2.37 15.75 -4.54
N SER A 161 2.60 14.43 -4.40
CA SER A 161 2.41 13.74 -3.11
C SER A 161 3.30 12.52 -2.96
N GLU A 162 3.61 12.20 -1.71
CA GLU A 162 4.02 10.85 -1.31
C GLU A 162 2.79 9.93 -1.43
N THR A 163 2.99 8.66 -1.76
CA THR A 163 1.91 7.76 -2.17
C THR A 163 2.00 6.40 -1.48
N LEU A 164 0.87 5.89 -0.99
CA LEU A 164 0.71 4.49 -0.63
C LEU A 164 0.21 3.71 -1.83
N LEU A 165 0.79 2.54 -2.10
CA LEU A 165 0.54 1.72 -3.28
C LEU A 165 0.42 0.24 -2.87
N ALA A 166 -0.59 -0.46 -3.39
CA ALA A 166 -0.75 -1.90 -3.21
C ALA A 166 -1.36 -2.55 -4.46
N ALA A 167 -1.12 -3.85 -4.64
CA ALA A 167 -1.76 -4.63 -5.69
C ALA A 167 -3.12 -5.15 -5.19
N ALA A 168 -4.21 -4.67 -5.79
CA ALA A 168 -5.55 -5.22 -5.53
C ALA A 168 -5.77 -6.53 -6.29
N TYR A 169 -5.11 -6.69 -7.44
CA TYR A 169 -5.14 -7.89 -8.24
C TYR A 169 -3.80 -8.12 -8.94
N LEU A 170 -3.43 -9.40 -9.04
CA LEU A 170 -2.30 -9.89 -9.82
C LEU A 170 -2.76 -11.17 -10.52
N ALA A 171 -2.55 -11.26 -11.83
CA ALA A 171 -2.93 -12.44 -12.59
C ALA A 171 -2.17 -13.70 -12.10
N PRO A 172 -2.77 -14.90 -12.23
CA PRO A 172 -2.11 -16.14 -11.85
C PRO A 172 -0.77 -16.32 -12.58
N GLY A 173 0.28 -16.74 -11.87
CA GLY A 173 1.60 -16.99 -12.46
C GLY A 173 2.42 -15.74 -12.80
N ILE A 174 1.91 -14.54 -12.48
CA ILE A 174 2.55 -13.26 -12.77
C ILE A 174 3.16 -12.64 -11.52
N SER A 175 4.26 -11.92 -11.72
CA SER A 175 4.87 -10.97 -10.81
C SER A 175 5.07 -9.63 -11.52
N LEU A 176 4.99 -8.54 -10.78
CA LEU A 176 5.35 -7.22 -11.31
C LEU A 176 6.74 -6.85 -10.81
N ARG A 177 7.71 -6.83 -11.72
CA ARG A 177 9.02 -6.29 -11.44
C ARG A 177 8.97 -4.78 -11.51
N VAL A 178 9.48 -4.12 -10.48
CA VAL A 178 9.47 -2.66 -10.40
C VAL A 178 10.90 -2.14 -10.49
N GLU A 179 11.11 -1.16 -11.36
CA GLU A 179 12.33 -0.37 -11.42
C GLU A 179 12.01 1.09 -11.11
N THR A 180 13.00 1.82 -10.61
CA THR A 180 12.85 3.21 -10.20
C THR A 180 13.87 4.11 -10.85
N LEU A 181 13.44 5.34 -11.12
CA LEU A 181 14.29 6.46 -11.52
C LEU A 181 14.00 7.65 -10.63
N GLU A 182 15.04 8.29 -10.12
CA GLU A 182 14.94 9.53 -9.37
C GLU A 182 14.52 10.70 -10.28
N PRO A 183 13.90 11.74 -9.70
CA PRO A 183 13.52 12.92 -10.46
C PRO A 183 14.69 13.54 -11.22
N GLY A 184 14.55 13.66 -12.54
CA GLY A 184 15.55 14.28 -13.41
C GLY A 184 16.64 13.33 -13.94
N GLN A 185 16.63 12.05 -13.56
CA GLN A 185 17.46 11.04 -14.21
C GLN A 185 16.95 10.74 -15.63
N SER A 186 17.89 10.54 -16.56
CA SER A 186 17.56 10.13 -17.92
C SER A 186 17.13 8.66 -17.99
N GLU A 187 16.42 8.27 -19.05
CA GLU A 187 15.91 6.90 -19.19
C GLU A 187 17.00 5.84 -19.36
N ASP A 188 18.19 6.27 -19.80
CA ASP A 188 19.37 5.45 -20.07
C ASP A 188 20.29 5.30 -18.84
N GLU A 189 19.97 5.97 -17.72
CA GLU A 189 20.73 5.86 -16.48
C GLU A 189 20.44 4.56 -15.71
N GLU A 190 21.32 4.24 -14.75
CA GLU A 190 21.19 3.08 -13.88
C GLU A 190 19.89 3.16 -13.08
N THR A 191 18.99 2.21 -13.35
CA THR A 191 17.73 2.05 -12.62
C THR A 191 17.94 1.27 -11.34
N LEU A 192 17.26 1.64 -10.26
CA LEU A 192 17.24 0.85 -9.03
C LEU A 192 16.06 -0.10 -9.01
N HIS A 193 16.30 -1.34 -8.59
CA HIS A 193 15.29 -2.37 -8.42
C HIS A 193 14.89 -2.51 -6.93
N PRO A 194 13.81 -1.82 -6.47
CA PRO A 194 13.32 -1.93 -5.09
C PRO A 194 12.68 -3.30 -4.76
N GLY A 195 12.44 -4.12 -5.78
CA GLY A 195 11.91 -5.48 -5.71
C GLY A 195 10.59 -5.65 -6.47
N ASP A 196 9.89 -6.76 -6.23
CA ASP A 196 8.71 -7.17 -7.00
C ASP A 196 7.40 -7.11 -6.20
N PHE A 197 6.27 -7.00 -6.90
CA PHE A 197 4.97 -7.43 -6.37
C PHE A 197 4.71 -8.88 -6.80
N THR A 198 4.59 -9.76 -5.81
CA THR A 198 4.25 -11.18 -6.02
C THR A 198 2.96 -11.54 -5.28
N HIS A 199 2.42 -12.73 -5.54
CA HIS A 199 1.32 -13.29 -4.74
C HIS A 199 1.70 -13.52 -3.26
N GLY A 200 2.99 -13.52 -2.90
CA GLY A 200 3.41 -13.50 -1.50
C GLY A 200 3.31 -12.10 -0.86
N ASP A 201 3.56 -11.06 -1.65
CA ASP A 201 3.65 -9.67 -1.20
C ASP A 201 2.33 -8.90 -1.25
N ARG A 202 1.22 -9.55 -1.61
CA ARG A 202 -0.12 -8.95 -1.70
C ARG A 202 -0.68 -8.39 -0.38
N TYR A 203 0.05 -8.56 0.74
CA TYR A 203 -0.27 -8.02 2.07
C TYR A 203 0.76 -6.97 2.54
N THR A 204 1.40 -6.31 1.58
CA THR A 204 2.37 -5.24 1.80
C THR A 204 1.86 -3.97 1.12
N VAL A 205 1.89 -2.85 1.85
CA VAL A 205 1.75 -1.52 1.24
C VAL A 205 3.14 -0.98 0.93
N TRP A 206 3.31 -0.42 -0.26
CA TRP A 206 4.51 0.33 -0.60
C TRP A 206 4.26 1.81 -0.34
N TYR A 207 5.14 2.42 0.44
CA TYR A 207 5.27 3.87 0.51
C TYR A 207 6.23 4.32 -0.59
N VAL A 208 5.79 5.28 -1.39
CA VAL A 208 6.53 5.82 -2.53
C VAL A 208 6.74 7.32 -2.30
N LYS A 209 7.99 7.74 -2.34
CA LYS A 209 8.38 9.16 -2.23
C LYS A 209 7.82 9.97 -3.40
N GLN A 210 7.44 11.21 -3.11
CA GLN A 210 7.01 12.19 -4.09
C GLN A 210 8.01 12.34 -5.25
N GLY A 211 7.49 12.37 -6.48
CA GLY A 211 8.24 12.57 -7.71
C GLY A 211 9.04 11.37 -8.20
N LEU A 212 9.13 10.27 -7.43
CA LEU A 212 9.83 9.06 -7.86
C LEU A 212 9.08 8.39 -9.01
N GLN A 213 9.82 8.05 -10.08
CA GLN A 213 9.25 7.33 -11.21
C GLN A 213 9.34 5.83 -11.00
N LEU A 214 8.21 5.14 -11.09
CA LEU A 214 8.11 3.68 -11.04
C LEU A 214 7.81 3.14 -12.43
N ARG A 215 8.62 2.19 -12.88
CA ARG A 215 8.45 1.42 -14.12
C ARG A 215 8.05 0.01 -13.76
N PHE A 216 6.91 -0.45 -14.28
CA PHE A 216 6.37 -1.77 -13.98
C PHE A 216 6.55 -2.69 -15.17
N PHE A 217 7.19 -3.83 -14.95
CA PHE A 217 7.40 -4.88 -15.93
C PHE A 217 6.58 -6.10 -15.53
N VAL A 218 5.95 -6.73 -16.53
CA VAL A 218 5.19 -7.97 -16.33
C VAL A 218 6.13 -9.14 -16.58
N ASP A 219 6.41 -9.90 -15.53
CA ASP A 219 7.24 -11.11 -15.56
C ASP A 219 6.40 -12.32 -15.14
N GLY A 220 6.60 -13.47 -15.78
CA GLY A 220 5.88 -14.70 -15.45
C GLY A 220 5.47 -15.49 -16.68
N THR A 221 4.52 -16.40 -16.52
CA THR A 221 4.02 -17.23 -17.61
C THR A 221 2.59 -16.80 -17.95
N TRP A 222 2.37 -16.37 -19.18
CA TRP A 222 1.03 -16.04 -19.70
C TRP A 222 0.85 -16.52 -21.14
N GLU A 223 -0.40 -16.72 -21.53
CA GLU A 223 -0.79 -17.23 -22.84
C GLU A 223 -1.05 -16.09 -23.83
N GLU A 224 -1.18 -16.42 -25.12
CA GLU A 224 -1.46 -15.41 -26.15
C GLU A 224 -2.84 -14.78 -25.97
N GLU A 225 -3.80 -15.56 -25.51
CA GLU A 225 -5.15 -15.15 -25.13
C GLU A 225 -5.17 -14.14 -23.98
N SER A 226 -4.08 -14.06 -23.20
CA SER A 226 -3.93 -13.08 -22.13
C SER A 226 -3.53 -11.69 -22.65
N VAL A 227 -3.05 -11.56 -23.89
CA VAL A 227 -2.59 -10.29 -24.47
C VAL A 227 -3.74 -9.28 -24.51
N GLY A 228 -3.49 -8.08 -23.99
CA GLY A 228 -4.51 -7.04 -23.86
C GLY A 228 -5.42 -7.19 -22.63
N GLY A 229 -5.38 -8.33 -21.94
CA GLY A 229 -6.00 -8.55 -20.63
C GLY A 229 -5.26 -7.84 -19.49
N LEU A 230 -5.83 -7.89 -18.29
CA LEU A 230 -5.24 -7.31 -17.08
C LEU A 230 -4.18 -8.25 -16.47
N ALA A 231 -2.94 -7.79 -16.41
CA ALA A 231 -1.87 -8.47 -15.67
C ALA A 231 -1.97 -8.12 -14.17
N ALA A 232 -2.34 -6.88 -13.85
CA ALA A 232 -2.55 -6.44 -12.47
C ALA A 232 -3.46 -5.21 -12.39
N VAL A 233 -4.02 -4.98 -11.20
CA VAL A 233 -4.68 -3.72 -10.85
C VAL A 233 -4.06 -3.20 -9.57
N MET A 234 -3.55 -1.97 -9.64
CA MET A 234 -2.92 -1.29 -8.53
C MET A 234 -3.89 -0.29 -7.93
N VAL A 235 -4.05 -0.33 -6.61
CA VAL A 235 -4.72 0.70 -5.81
C VAL A 235 -3.67 1.60 -5.20
N TRP A 236 -3.93 2.90 -5.18
CA TRP A 236 -3.03 3.85 -4.54
C TRP A 236 -3.79 5.00 -3.92
N GLY A 237 -3.17 5.65 -2.94
CA GLY A 237 -3.70 6.88 -2.38
C GLY A 237 -2.60 7.83 -1.91
N ALA A 238 -2.88 9.12 -2.03
CA ALA A 238 -1.95 10.18 -1.66
C ALA A 238 -1.88 10.37 -0.14
N MET A 239 -0.67 10.56 0.37
CA MET A 239 -0.43 11.06 1.72
C MET A 239 -0.61 12.58 1.70
N LEU A 240 -1.45 13.12 2.59
CA LEU A 240 -1.83 14.53 2.68
C LEU A 240 -1.14 15.21 3.87
N GLY A 241 -0.47 16.33 3.63
CA GLY A 241 -0.08 17.27 4.69
C GLY A 241 1.42 17.58 4.76
N GLU A 242 1.70 18.75 5.30
CA GLU A 242 3.04 19.22 5.64
C GLU A 242 3.69 18.25 6.64
N ARG A 243 4.98 17.98 6.47
CA ARG A 243 5.76 17.14 7.41
C ARG A 243 5.63 17.71 8.80
N ILE A 244 5.32 16.86 9.78
CA ILE A 244 5.38 17.27 11.19
C ILE A 244 6.86 17.34 11.54
N VAL A 245 7.42 18.55 11.52
CA VAL A 245 8.75 18.82 12.07
C VAL A 245 8.56 18.82 13.59
N TYR A 246 9.03 17.77 14.26
CA TYR A 246 9.30 17.87 15.68
C TYR A 246 10.47 18.83 15.81
N GLU A 247 10.21 20.08 16.20
CA GLU A 247 11.26 20.91 16.76
C GLU A 247 11.74 20.16 18.01
N GLU A 248 12.93 19.57 17.93
CA GLU A 248 13.68 19.23 19.13
C GLU A 248 13.84 20.55 19.87
N SER A 249 13.01 20.78 20.89
CA SER A 249 13.31 21.81 21.87
C SER A 249 14.63 21.38 22.48
N GLU A 250 15.70 22.06 22.09
CA GLU A 250 16.93 22.11 22.86
C GLU A 250 16.50 22.56 24.26
N ASP A 251 16.31 21.59 25.16
CA ASP A 251 16.29 21.84 26.59
C ASP A 251 17.68 22.40 26.90
N ASP A 252 17.77 23.73 26.92
CA ASP A 252 18.84 24.49 27.54
C ASP A 252 18.85 24.13 29.03
N GLU A 253 19.39 22.96 29.36
CA GLU A 253 19.89 22.64 30.68
C GLU A 253 21.19 23.43 30.91
N ASP A 254 21.04 24.75 31.09
CA ASP A 254 22.05 25.57 31.74
C ASP A 254 22.04 25.22 33.25
N ASP A 255 22.94 24.31 33.61
CA ASP A 255 23.46 24.14 34.97
C ASP A 255 24.00 25.49 35.51
N ALA A 256 23.59 25.88 36.73
CA ALA A 256 24.49 26.15 37.86
C ALA A 256 23.90 27.06 38.97
N GLU A 257 23.76 26.43 40.15
CA GLU A 257 24.21 26.88 41.48
C GLU A 257 23.53 28.03 42.26
N ASP A 258 22.85 27.59 43.33
CA ASP A 258 23.17 27.79 44.77
C ASP A 258 23.25 29.20 45.41
N VAL A 259 22.80 29.20 46.68
CA VAL A 259 23.00 30.10 47.82
C VAL A 259 21.98 31.23 48.04
N GLY A 260 21.18 31.08 49.11
CA GLY A 260 20.60 32.24 49.79
C GLY A 260 19.48 31.99 50.81
N HIS A 261 19.74 31.23 51.87
CA HIS A 261 18.91 31.24 53.09
C HIS A 261 18.82 32.67 53.68
N ASN A 262 17.62 33.17 54.00
CA ASN A 262 17.42 33.92 55.24
C ASN A 262 15.95 33.98 55.68
N GLU A 263 15.70 33.53 56.91
CA GLU A 263 14.45 33.64 57.65
C GLU A 263 14.11 35.09 58.01
N SER A 264 12.81 35.37 58.19
CA SER A 264 12.19 35.99 59.39
C SER A 264 11.03 36.93 59.06
N GLY A 265 9.98 36.90 59.90
CA GLY A 265 9.13 38.09 60.14
C GLY A 265 7.62 37.95 60.00
N GLU A 266 6.99 37.34 61.02
CA GLU A 266 5.72 37.72 61.68
C GLU A 266 4.62 38.57 60.98
N THR A 267 3.42 37.97 60.94
CA THR A 267 2.07 38.49 61.29
C THR A 267 1.70 39.98 61.09
N ASN A 268 0.57 40.26 60.40
CA ASN A 268 -0.63 40.78 61.06
C ASN A 268 -1.92 40.84 60.21
N LYS A 269 -3.03 40.93 60.96
CA LYS A 269 -4.47 40.95 60.65
C LYS A 269 -5.00 42.08 59.74
N GLY A 270 -6.24 41.90 59.27
CA GLY A 270 -7.20 42.96 58.90
C GLY A 270 -7.94 42.60 57.60
N GLU A 271 -9.12 41.98 57.60
CA GLU A 271 -10.46 42.51 57.92
C GLU A 271 -11.01 43.52 56.87
N GLU A 272 -12.21 43.17 56.38
CA GLU A 272 -13.27 44.00 55.76
C GLU A 272 -13.31 44.41 54.27
N ALA A 273 -14.39 43.89 53.64
CA ALA A 273 -15.45 44.58 52.91
C ALA A 273 -15.21 45.07 51.47
N THR A 274 -15.89 44.42 50.51
CA THR A 274 -17.22 44.85 50.03
C THR A 274 -17.95 43.74 49.32
#